data_AF-W1WKG1-F1
#
_entry.id   AF-W1WKG1-F1
#
_cell.length_a   1.000
_cell.length_b   1.000
_cell.length_c   1.000
_cell.angle_alpha   90.00
_cell.angle_beta   90.00
_cell.angle_gamma   90.00
#
_symmetry.space_group_name_H-M   'P 1'
#
loop_
_entity.id
_entity.type
_entity.pdbx_description
1 polymer ?
#
loop_
_entity_poly.entity_id
_entity_poly.type
_entity_poly.pdbx_seq_one_letter_code
_entity_poly.pdbx_strand_id
1 'polypeptide(L)'
;CVSGRPGGVYLDLPANVLAATMEKDEALTTIVKVENPSPALLPCPKSVTSAISLLAKAERPLIILGKGAAYSQADEQLREFIESAQIPFLPMSMAKGILEDTHPLSAAAARSFALANADVVMLVGARLNWLLA
;
A
#
# COMPACT_ATOMS: atom_id res chain seq x y z
N CYS A 1 3.01 11.42 10.78
CA CYS A 1 2.14 11.41 9.58
C CYS A 1 2.43 10.22 8.65
N VAL A 2 3.65 9.67 8.62
CA VAL A 2 4.06 8.61 7.67
C VAL A 2 4.07 7.18 8.23
N SER A 3 4.10 6.99 9.54
CA SER A 3 4.11 5.65 10.16
C SER A 3 2.73 4.98 10.14
N GLY A 4 2.71 3.65 10.22
CA GLY A 4 1.47 2.85 10.26
C GLY A 4 0.62 3.08 9.01
N ARG A 5 -0.66 3.44 9.19
CA ARG A 5 -1.48 3.97 8.10
C ARG A 5 -1.24 5.48 7.99
N PRO A 6 -0.64 5.98 6.90
CA PRO A 6 -0.34 7.41 6.75
C PRO A 6 -1.59 8.28 6.80
N GLY A 7 -1.42 9.52 7.27
CA GLY A 7 -2.50 10.49 7.43
C GLY A 7 -2.03 11.90 7.75
N GLY A 8 -2.97 12.84 7.65
CA GLY A 8 -2.72 14.25 7.97
C GLY A 8 -2.46 14.48 9.45
N VAL A 9 -1.60 15.45 9.74
CA VAL A 9 -1.32 15.94 11.09
C VAL A 9 -1.50 17.45 11.05
N TYR A 10 -2.17 18.00 12.05
CA TYR A 10 -2.29 19.43 12.25
C TYR A 10 -1.26 19.88 13.29
N LEU A 11 -0.51 20.93 13.00
CA LEU A 11 0.46 21.55 13.89
C LEU A 11 0.06 23.02 14.08
N ASP A 12 -0.30 23.38 15.31
CA ASP A 12 -0.65 24.75 15.67
C ASP A 12 0.60 25.54 16.07
N LEU A 13 0.74 26.73 15.52
CA LEU A 13 1.81 27.67 15.83
C LEU A 13 1.18 29.02 16.22
N PRO A 14 0.99 29.29 17.52
CA PRO A 14 0.43 30.56 17.98
C PRO A 14 1.28 31.75 17.53
N ALA A 15 0.66 32.92 17.28
CA ALA A 15 1.38 34.12 16.85
C ALA A 15 2.56 34.49 17.78
N ASN A 16 2.40 34.24 19.09
CA ASN A 16 3.43 34.51 20.07
C ASN A 16 4.68 33.63 19.90
N VAL A 17 4.56 32.36 19.48
CA VAL A 17 5.74 31.51 19.28
C VAL A 17 6.52 31.91 18.03
N LEU A 18 5.84 32.48 17.03
CA LEU A 18 6.47 32.99 15.81
C LEU A 18 7.25 34.28 16.05
N ALA A 19 6.78 35.12 16.98
CA ALA A 19 7.46 36.35 17.38
C ALA A 19 8.50 36.16 18.48
N ALA A 20 8.51 35.01 19.16
CA ALA A 20 9.49 34.69 20.19
C ALA A 20 10.88 34.54 19.61
N THR A 21 11.89 35.10 20.30
CA THR A 21 13.29 35.02 19.90
C THR A 21 14.09 34.23 20.93
N MET A 22 15.19 33.62 20.48
CA MET A 22 16.16 32.92 21.32
C MET A 22 17.56 33.08 20.73
N GLU A 23 18.59 32.70 21.47
CA GLU A 23 19.96 32.71 20.99
C GLU A 23 20.12 31.74 19.81
N LYS A 24 20.90 32.13 18.80
CA LYS A 24 20.96 31.41 17.51
C LYS A 24 21.66 30.07 17.65
N ASP A 25 22.79 30.02 18.34
CA ASP A 25 23.56 28.79 18.50
C ASP A 25 22.76 27.78 19.35
N GLU A 26 22.04 28.25 20.38
CA GLU A 26 21.09 27.46 21.16
C GLU A 26 19.93 26.94 20.28
N ALA A 27 19.33 27.77 19.43
CA ALA A 27 18.22 27.37 18.56
C ALA A 27 18.59 26.22 17.63
N LEU A 28 19.79 26.26 17.05
CA LEU A 28 20.28 25.22 16.13
C LEU A 28 20.36 23.85 16.82
N THR A 29 20.60 23.81 18.14
CA THR A 29 20.63 22.55 18.89
C THR A 29 19.24 21.92 19.09
N THR A 30 18.17 22.70 18.94
CA THR A 30 16.79 22.21 19.12
C THR A 30 16.19 21.60 17.84
N ILE A 31 16.85 21.75 16.70
CA ILE A 31 16.36 21.22 15.42
C ILE A 31 16.53 19.71 15.40
N VAL A 32 15.42 18.99 15.33
CA VAL A 32 15.40 17.54 15.31
C VAL A 32 15.29 17.02 13.88
N LYS A 33 16.33 16.32 13.42
CA LYS A 33 16.25 15.48 12.23
C LYS A 33 15.73 14.10 12.62
N VAL A 34 14.55 13.74 12.13
CA VAL A 34 13.95 12.43 12.37
C VAL A 34 14.50 11.43 11.35
N GLU A 35 15.31 10.48 11.81
CA GLU A 35 15.82 9.39 10.98
C GLU A 35 14.80 8.26 10.90
N ASN A 36 14.59 7.72 9.69
CA ASN A 36 13.67 6.60 9.40
C ASN A 36 12.28 6.70 10.10
N PRO A 37 11.46 7.73 9.77
CA PRO A 37 10.19 8.00 10.44
C PRO A 37 9.10 6.94 10.19
N SER A 38 9.31 6.03 9.24
CA SER A 38 8.40 4.92 8.89
C SER A 38 9.21 3.64 8.70
N PRO A 39 9.67 3.00 9.81
CA PRO A 39 10.48 1.79 9.72
C PRO A 39 9.67 0.62 9.18
N ALA A 40 10.37 -0.36 8.59
CA ALA A 40 9.75 -1.58 8.11
C ALA A 40 9.11 -2.38 9.25
N LEU A 41 7.85 -2.77 9.08
CA LEU A 41 7.13 -3.68 9.98
C LEU A 41 6.93 -5.00 9.25
N LEU A 42 7.70 -6.01 9.64
CA LEU A 42 7.63 -7.33 9.01
C LEU A 42 6.41 -8.11 9.52
N PRO A 43 5.70 -8.83 8.65
CA PRO A 43 4.59 -9.68 9.06
C PRO A 43 5.09 -10.92 9.83
N CYS A 44 4.18 -11.57 10.57
CA CYS A 44 4.47 -12.89 11.14
C CYS A 44 4.76 -13.90 10.02
N PRO A 45 5.86 -14.68 10.09
CA PRO A 45 6.18 -15.67 9.06
C PRO A 45 5.06 -16.69 8.82
N LYS A 46 4.35 -17.11 9.88
CA LYS A 46 3.22 -18.05 9.76
C LYS A 46 2.07 -17.49 8.93
N SER A 47 1.83 -16.18 9.01
CA SER A 47 0.80 -15.51 8.20
C SER A 47 1.16 -15.52 6.71
N VAL A 48 2.45 -15.31 6.39
CA VAL A 48 2.94 -15.39 5.01
C VAL A 48 2.79 -16.80 4.46
N THR A 49 3.25 -17.82 5.19
CA THR A 49 3.11 -19.22 4.79
C THR A 49 1.64 -19.62 4.59
N SER A 50 0.75 -19.14 5.46
CA SER A 50 -0.68 -19.42 5.35
C SER A 50 -1.30 -18.75 4.10
N ALA A 51 -0.92 -17.51 3.81
CA ALA A 51 -1.39 -16.80 2.62
C ALA A 51 -0.96 -17.50 1.33
N ILE A 52 0.30 -17.90 1.23
CA ILE A 52 0.81 -18.66 0.08
C ILE A 52 0.13 -20.04 -0.02
N SER A 53 -0.06 -20.74 1.10
CA SER A 53 -0.75 -22.04 1.08
C SER A 53 -2.20 -21.92 0.62
N LEU A 54 -2.89 -20.82 0.95
CA LEU A 54 -4.25 -20.57 0.51
C LEU A 54 -4.30 -20.26 -0.99
N LEU A 55 -3.39 -19.41 -1.49
CA LEU A 55 -3.28 -19.09 -2.92
C LEU A 55 -2.91 -20.33 -3.76
N ALA A 56 -2.02 -21.18 -3.26
CA ALA A 56 -1.62 -22.40 -3.95
C ALA A 56 -2.75 -23.44 -4.09
N LYS A 57 -3.79 -23.34 -3.26
CA LYS A 57 -4.98 -24.22 -3.30
C LYS A 57 -6.16 -23.59 -4.05
N ALA A 58 -6.05 -22.33 -4.45
CA ALA A 58 -7.11 -21.61 -5.14
C ALA A 58 -7.25 -22.12 -6.58
N GLU A 59 -8.49 -22.34 -7.02
CA GLU A 59 -8.80 -22.65 -8.41
C GLU A 59 -8.92 -21.38 -9.26
N ARG A 60 -9.39 -20.27 -8.66
CA ARG A 60 -9.66 -18.99 -9.33
C ARG A 60 -9.12 -17.82 -8.47
N PRO A 61 -7.80 -17.75 -8.24
CA PRO A 61 -7.22 -16.68 -7.43
C PRO A 61 -7.32 -15.32 -8.12
N LEU A 62 -7.52 -14.26 -7.33
CA LEU A 62 -7.55 -12.88 -7.80
C LEU A 62 -6.76 -11.96 -6.84
N ILE A 63 -5.89 -11.12 -7.38
CA ILE A 63 -5.21 -10.06 -6.61
C ILE A 63 -5.90 -8.73 -6.87
N ILE A 64 -6.20 -7.97 -5.82
CA ILE A 64 -6.73 -6.60 -5.95
C ILE A 64 -5.66 -5.64 -5.45
N LEU A 65 -5.18 -4.78 -6.36
CA LEU A 65 -4.18 -3.76 -6.06
C LEU A 65 -4.91 -2.46 -5.71
N GLY A 66 -4.73 -2.01 -4.47
CA GLY A 66 -5.23 -0.72 -4.00
C GLY A 66 -4.18 0.36 -4.02
N LYS A 67 -4.61 1.61 -3.78
CA LYS A 67 -3.68 2.75 -3.71
C LYS A 67 -2.62 2.64 -2.61
N GLY A 68 -2.86 1.81 -1.59
CA GLY A 68 -1.85 1.51 -0.57
C GLY A 68 -0.68 0.70 -1.12
N ALA A 69 -0.91 -0.13 -2.14
CA ALA A 69 0.14 -0.84 -2.86
C ALA A 69 0.99 0.16 -3.64
N ALA A 70 0.37 1.06 -4.40
CA ALA A 70 1.08 2.14 -5.10
C ALA A 70 1.88 3.03 -4.13
N TYR A 71 1.29 3.37 -2.97
CA TYR A 71 1.98 4.16 -1.94
C TYR A 71 3.22 3.46 -1.36
N SER A 72 3.26 2.12 -1.38
CA SER A 72 4.39 1.35 -0.86
C SER A 72 5.62 1.35 -1.75
N GLN A 73 5.48 1.77 -3.02
CA GLN A 73 6.55 1.75 -4.04
C GLN A 73 7.23 0.37 -4.19
N ALA A 74 6.47 -0.70 -3.97
CA ALA A 74 6.93 -2.09 -4.11
C ALA A 74 6.59 -2.66 -5.50
N ASP A 75 6.76 -1.85 -6.54
CA ASP A 75 6.21 -2.13 -7.87
C ASP A 75 6.85 -3.38 -8.49
N GLU A 76 8.17 -3.50 -8.40
CA GLU A 76 8.93 -4.66 -8.91
C GLU A 76 8.58 -5.95 -8.14
N GLN A 77 8.47 -5.88 -6.81
CA GLN A 77 8.10 -7.05 -6.01
C GLN A 77 6.67 -7.53 -6.32
N LEU A 78 5.75 -6.59 -6.58
CA LEU A 78 4.38 -6.92 -6.98
C LEU A 78 4.33 -7.51 -8.38
N ARG A 79 5.09 -6.95 -9.32
CA ARG A 79 5.25 -7.48 -10.67
C ARG A 79 5.78 -8.91 -10.64
N GLU A 80 6.90 -9.12 -9.97
CA GLU A 80 7.55 -10.44 -9.87
C GLU A 80 6.60 -11.48 -9.24
N PHE A 81 5.86 -11.11 -8.18
CA PHE A 81 4.90 -12.01 -7.56
C PHE A 81 3.74 -12.38 -8.49
N ILE A 82 3.16 -11.40 -9.19
CA ILE A 82 2.04 -11.61 -10.12
C ILE A 82 2.48 -12.46 -11.32
N GLU A 83 3.64 -12.15 -11.90
CA GLU A 83 4.19 -12.86 -13.06
C GLU A 83 4.68 -14.26 -12.69
N SER A 84 5.29 -14.46 -11.53
CA SER A 84 5.77 -15.76 -11.07
C SER A 84 4.62 -16.73 -10.79
N ALA A 85 3.58 -16.26 -10.10
CA ALA A 85 2.43 -17.08 -9.76
C ALA A 85 1.37 -17.13 -10.88
N GLN A 86 1.51 -16.31 -11.93
CA GLN A 86 0.54 -16.15 -13.02
C GLN A 86 -0.89 -15.85 -12.52
N ILE A 87 -1.01 -15.04 -11.46
CA ILE A 87 -2.31 -14.74 -10.83
C ILE A 87 -2.92 -13.49 -11.49
N PRO A 88 -4.18 -13.55 -11.96
CA PRO A 88 -4.89 -12.37 -12.46
C PRO A 88 -4.97 -11.26 -11.41
N PHE A 89 -4.79 -10.00 -11.83
CA PHE A 89 -4.87 -8.85 -10.94
C PHE A 89 -5.91 -7.82 -11.39
N LEU A 90 -6.43 -7.07 -10.43
CA LEU A 90 -7.40 -6.02 -10.63
C LEU A 90 -6.89 -4.73 -9.97
N PRO A 91 -6.43 -3.74 -10.75
CA PRO A 91 -5.99 -2.46 -10.22
C PRO A 91 -7.21 -1.57 -9.90
N MET A 92 -7.26 -1.03 -8.69
CA MET A 92 -8.15 0.09 -8.37
C MET A 92 -7.68 1.38 -9.05
N SER A 93 -8.54 2.40 -9.12
CA SER A 93 -8.30 3.64 -9.89
C SER A 93 -6.90 4.24 -9.72
N MET A 94 -6.42 4.41 -8.47
CA MET A 94 -5.09 5.00 -8.19
C MET A 94 -3.97 3.95 -8.06
N ALA A 95 -4.24 2.69 -8.38
CA ALA A 95 -3.26 1.61 -8.46
C ALA A 95 -2.96 1.20 -9.91
N LYS A 96 -3.62 1.85 -10.89
CA LYS A 96 -3.29 1.72 -12.31
C LYS A 96 -1.87 2.22 -12.55
N GLY A 97 -1.08 1.45 -13.28
CA GLY A 97 0.33 1.80 -13.58
C GLY A 97 1.36 1.18 -12.63
N ILE A 98 0.97 0.50 -11.54
CA ILE A 98 1.92 -0.36 -10.79
C ILE A 98 2.40 -1.47 -11.73
N LEU A 99 1.45 -2.11 -12.41
CA LEU A 99 1.69 -2.84 -13.65
C LEU A 99 0.98 -2.06 -14.76
N GLU A 100 1.48 -2.20 -15.99
CA GLU A 100 0.86 -1.61 -17.16
C GLU A 100 -0.59 -2.10 -17.31
N ASP A 101 -1.51 -1.20 -17.66
CA ASP A 101 -2.93 -1.54 -17.74
C ASP A 101 -3.24 -2.57 -18.84
N THR A 102 -2.38 -2.66 -19.85
CA THR A 102 -2.42 -3.62 -20.95
C THR A 102 -1.75 -4.95 -20.61
N HIS A 103 -1.30 -5.15 -19.37
CA HIS A 103 -0.64 -6.38 -18.94
C HIS A 103 -1.60 -7.57 -19.16
N PRO A 104 -1.13 -8.72 -19.69
CA PRO A 104 -1.98 -9.86 -20.02
C PRO A 104 -2.77 -10.43 -18.83
N LEU A 105 -2.23 -10.34 -17.62
CA LEU A 105 -2.89 -10.74 -16.37
C LEU A 105 -3.87 -9.70 -15.79
N SER A 106 -4.07 -8.57 -16.46
CA SER A 106 -5.01 -7.52 -16.01
C SER A 106 -6.47 -7.97 -16.24
N ALA A 107 -7.19 -8.22 -15.15
CA ALA A 107 -8.62 -8.54 -15.17
C ALA A 107 -9.50 -7.27 -15.16
N ALA A 108 -8.93 -6.08 -15.38
CA ALA A 108 -9.64 -4.80 -15.31
C ALA A 108 -10.86 -4.74 -16.26
N ALA A 109 -10.72 -5.27 -17.48
CA ALA A 109 -11.80 -5.31 -18.48
C ALA A 109 -12.94 -6.28 -18.10
N ALA A 110 -12.68 -7.25 -17.22
CA ALA A 110 -13.61 -8.28 -16.79
C ALA A 110 -13.92 -8.18 -15.27
N ARG A 111 -13.87 -6.97 -14.69
CA ARG A 111 -14.01 -6.73 -13.24
C ARG A 111 -15.17 -7.50 -12.60
N SER A 112 -16.39 -7.39 -13.14
CA SER A 112 -17.58 -8.02 -12.56
C SER A 112 -17.49 -9.54 -12.58
N PHE A 113 -16.96 -10.12 -13.66
CA PHE A 113 -16.78 -11.57 -13.78
C PHE A 113 -15.70 -12.07 -12.82
N ALA A 114 -14.55 -11.39 -12.77
CA ALA A 114 -13.43 -11.76 -11.90
C ALA A 114 -13.85 -11.72 -10.42
N LEU A 115 -14.55 -10.66 -10.00
CA LEU A 115 -15.02 -10.54 -8.61
C LEU A 115 -16.10 -11.57 -8.25
N ALA A 116 -17.01 -11.91 -9.18
CA ALA A 116 -18.08 -12.85 -8.92
C ALA A 116 -17.61 -14.32 -8.86
N ASN A 117 -16.53 -14.66 -9.56
CA ASN A 117 -16.09 -16.06 -9.72
C ASN A 117 -14.81 -16.41 -8.95
N ALA A 118 -14.08 -15.42 -8.42
CA ALA A 118 -12.89 -15.69 -7.63
C ALA A 118 -13.22 -16.45 -6.34
N ASP A 119 -12.45 -17.50 -6.05
CA ASP A 119 -12.58 -18.29 -4.83
C ASP A 119 -11.66 -17.79 -3.71
N VAL A 120 -10.49 -17.25 -4.07
CA VAL A 120 -9.55 -16.59 -3.15
C VAL A 120 -9.20 -15.21 -3.69
N VAL A 121 -9.40 -14.18 -2.86
CA VAL A 121 -9.06 -12.79 -3.20
C VAL A 121 -8.00 -12.25 -2.26
N MET A 122 -6.85 -11.86 -2.81
CA MET A 122 -5.76 -11.22 -2.07
C MET A 122 -5.83 -9.70 -2.22
N LEU A 123 -6.09 -9.01 -1.11
CA LEU A 123 -6.16 -7.55 -1.06
C LEU A 123 -4.79 -6.96 -0.71
N VAL A 124 -4.20 -6.18 -1.63
CA VAL A 124 -2.91 -5.51 -1.40
C VAL A 124 -3.15 -4.00 -1.30
N GLY A 125 -3.00 -3.43 -0.10
CA GLY A 125 -3.23 -2.00 0.12
C GLY A 125 -4.63 -1.52 -0.27
N ALA A 126 -5.61 -2.44 -0.23
CA ALA A 126 -6.99 -2.27 -0.64
C ALA A 126 -7.93 -2.38 0.57
N ARG A 127 -9.04 -1.64 0.55
CA ARG A 127 -10.08 -1.71 1.58
C ARG A 127 -11.34 -2.30 0.97
N LEU A 128 -11.98 -3.24 1.65
CA LEU A 128 -13.34 -3.70 1.34
C LEU A 128 -14.35 -2.63 1.76
N ASN A 129 -14.50 -1.62 0.93
CA ASN A 129 -15.51 -0.59 1.10
C ASN A 129 -16.40 -0.54 -0.15
N TRP A 130 -17.27 0.47 -0.22
CA TRP A 130 -18.22 0.70 -1.31
C TRP A 130 -17.59 0.73 -2.73
N LEU A 131 -16.28 0.88 -2.87
CA LEU A 131 -15.58 0.82 -4.17
C LEU A 131 -15.48 -0.61 -4.75
N LEU A 132 -15.73 -1.63 -3.93
CA LEU A 132 -15.72 -3.04 -4.33
C LEU A 132 -17.12 -3.68 -4.26
N ALA A 133 -18.14 -2.86 -4.00
CA ALA A 133 -19.54 -3.22 -4.22
C ALA A 133 -19.93 -3.10 -5.70
#